data_AF-A0A7M5XMQ9-F1
#
_entry.id   AF-A0A7M5XMQ9-F1
#
_cell.length_a   1.000
_cell.length_b   1.000
_cell.length_c   1.000
_cell.angle_alpha   90.00
_cell.angle_beta   90.00
_cell.angle_gamma   90.00
#
_symmetry.space_group_name_H-M   'P 1'
#
loop_
_entity.id
_entity.type
_entity.pdbx_description
1 polymer ?
#
loop_
_entity_poly.entity_id
_entity_poly.type
_entity_poly.pdbx_seq_one_letter_code
_entity_poly.pdbx_strand_id
1 'polypeptide(L)'
;METSLEYLEWKKNRTRTTALACILILLYGIESQALEVTVLYYFSENFGLSLLQATFYYSVMETLFAVSNLISGILFGRYIDRTRNLRFVFLLNLGVICIGNLMYSIPWHIWSVMTGRFLCGINESLQTAVCDDKKTGPEKPIGND
;
A
#
# COMPACT_ATOMS: atom_id res chain seq x y z
N MET A 1 -31.47 -23.32 -0.71
CA MET A 1 -30.69 -23.61 0.51
C MET A 1 -29.20 -23.62 0.22
N GLU A 2 -28.77 -24.23 -0.90
CA GLU A 2 -27.37 -24.20 -1.36
C GLU A 2 -26.89 -22.77 -1.69
N THR A 3 -27.71 -22.00 -2.43
CA THR A 3 -27.44 -20.58 -2.77
C THR A 3 -27.33 -19.65 -1.55
N SER A 4 -28.03 -19.94 -0.46
CA SER A 4 -27.95 -19.15 0.77
C SER A 4 -26.67 -19.43 1.57
N LEU A 5 -26.15 -20.66 1.54
CA LEU A 5 -24.88 -21.00 2.18
C LEU A 5 -23.69 -20.37 1.43
N GLU A 6 -23.69 -20.46 0.11
CA GLU A 6 -22.67 -19.83 -0.74
C GLU A 6 -22.63 -18.30 -0.54
N TYR A 7 -23.79 -17.65 -0.46
CA TYR A 7 -23.89 -16.22 -0.18
C TYR A 7 -23.33 -15.85 1.21
N LEU A 8 -23.62 -16.65 2.24
CA LEU A 8 -23.10 -16.41 3.60
C LEU A 8 -21.59 -16.61 3.69
N GLU A 9 -21.04 -17.63 3.03
CA GLU A 9 -19.60 -17.85 2.94
C GLU A 9 -18.90 -16.73 2.17
N TRP A 10 -19.47 -16.30 1.03
CA TRP A 10 -18.99 -15.15 0.28
C TRP A 10 -18.97 -13.89 1.17
N LYS A 11 -20.07 -13.59 1.86
CA LYS A 11 -20.19 -12.42 2.75
C LYS A 11 -19.16 -12.48 3.88
N LYS A 12 -19.01 -13.63 4.53
CA LYS A 12 -18.01 -13.84 5.60
C LYS A 12 -16.58 -13.63 5.10
N ASN A 13 -16.23 -14.21 3.96
CA ASN A 13 -14.90 -14.07 3.36
C ASN A 13 -14.63 -12.64 2.88
N ARG A 14 -15.65 -11.95 2.38
CA ARG A 14 -15.58 -10.53 2.00
C ARG A 14 -15.36 -9.63 3.21
N THR A 15 -16.16 -9.77 4.27
CA THR A 15 -15.98 -9.00 5.51
C THR A 15 -14.59 -9.20 6.11
N ARG A 16 -14.06 -10.43 6.08
CA ARG A 16 -12.67 -10.72 6.50
C ARG A 16 -11.64 -10.01 5.64
N THR A 17 -11.78 -10.05 4.32
CA THR A 17 -10.86 -9.39 3.38
C THR A 17 -10.86 -7.87 3.57
N THR A 18 -12.04 -7.26 3.72
CA THR A 18 -12.16 -5.82 4.00
C THR A 18 -11.58 -5.46 5.36
N ALA A 19 -11.85 -6.24 6.41
CA ALA A 19 -11.29 -6.01 7.73
C ALA A 19 -9.75 -6.08 7.71
N LEU A 20 -9.17 -7.09 7.04
CA LEU A 20 -7.72 -7.20 6.86
C LEU A 20 -7.15 -6.03 6.07
N ALA A 21 -7.82 -5.59 5.00
CA ALA A 21 -7.38 -4.42 4.25
C ALA A 21 -7.39 -3.14 5.11
N CYS A 22 -8.44 -2.91 5.92
CA CYS A 22 -8.50 -1.78 6.83
C CYS A 22 -7.37 -1.82 7.87
N ILE A 23 -7.08 -3.00 8.45
CA ILE A 23 -5.97 -3.18 9.38
C ILE A 23 -4.64 -2.85 8.70
N LEU A 24 -4.42 -3.34 7.48
CA LEU A 24 -3.18 -3.11 6.75
C LEU A 24 -3.00 -1.64 6.34
N ILE A 25 -4.08 -0.96 5.93
CA ILE A 25 -4.08 0.49 5.67
C ILE A 25 -3.70 1.26 6.94
N LEU A 26 -4.27 0.89 8.08
CA LEU A 26 -3.97 1.53 9.36
C LEU A 26 -2.51 1.30 9.78
N LEU A 27 -2.02 0.06 9.70
CA LEU A 27 -0.63 -0.27 10.04
C LEU A 27 0.35 0.48 9.14
N TYR A 28 0.07 0.55 7.84
CA TYR A 28 0.88 1.29 6.88
C TYR A 28 0.86 2.80 7.17
N GLY A 29 -0.29 3.37 7.54
CA GLY A 29 -0.38 4.77 7.94
C GLY A 29 0.47 5.09 9.18
N ILE A 30 0.46 4.21 10.19
CA ILE A 30 1.31 4.36 11.38
C ILE A 30 2.80 4.30 11.00
N GLU A 31 3.17 3.32 10.18
CA GLU A 31 4.54 3.15 9.68
C GLU A 31 5.02 4.40 8.93
N SER A 32 4.21 4.90 7.99
CA SER A 32 4.52 6.09 7.18
C SER A 32 4.74 7.33 8.04
N GLN A 33 3.87 7.60 9.01
CA GLN A 33 4.03 8.76 9.89
C GLN A 33 5.25 8.64 10.81
N ALA A 34 5.53 7.47 11.37
CA ALA A 34 6.71 7.25 12.20
C ALA A 34 8.00 7.47 11.40
N LEU A 35 7.99 7.01 10.15
CA LEU A 35 9.09 7.15 9.20
C LEU A 35 9.32 8.60 8.78
N GLU A 36 8.25 9.38 8.56
CA GLU A 36 8.32 10.80 8.18
C GLU A 36 9.06 11.64 9.24
N VAL A 37 8.76 11.39 10.52
CA VAL A 37 9.38 12.10 11.65
C VAL A 37 10.85 11.70 11.87
N THR A 38 11.20 10.44 11.59
CA THR A 38 12.52 9.88 11.93
C THR A 38 13.57 10.04 10.84
N VAL A 39 13.15 10.20 9.58
CA VAL A 39 14.10 10.17 8.44
C VAL A 39 15.05 11.36 8.40
N LEU A 40 14.64 12.53 8.91
CA LEU A 40 15.52 13.71 9.00
C LEU A 40 16.68 13.45 9.97
N TYR A 41 16.39 12.87 11.13
CA TYR A 41 17.41 12.44 12.09
C TYR A 41 18.29 11.35 11.49
N TYR A 42 17.67 10.39 10.80
CA TYR A 42 18.40 9.32 10.12
C TYR A 42 19.40 9.87 9.09
N PHE A 43 19.02 10.85 8.28
CA PHE A 43 19.93 11.49 7.31
C PHE A 43 21.06 12.28 7.98
N SER A 44 20.73 12.98 9.06
CA SER A 44 21.73 13.75 9.82
C SER A 44 22.76 12.85 10.51
N GLU A 45 22.32 11.77 11.18
CA GLU A 45 23.20 10.92 11.98
C GLU A 45 23.98 9.91 11.15
N ASN A 46 23.35 9.25 10.17
CA ASN A 46 24.00 8.17 9.41
C ASN A 46 24.88 8.68 8.27
N PHE A 47 24.57 9.85 7.70
CA PHE A 47 25.29 10.39 6.55
C PHE A 47 26.02 11.71 6.84
N GLY A 48 25.96 12.21 8.07
CA GLY A 48 26.67 13.43 8.49
C GLY A 48 26.24 14.68 7.73
N LEU A 49 25.00 14.70 7.22
CA LEU A 49 24.48 15.79 6.40
C LEU A 49 24.11 17.00 7.27
N SER A 50 24.39 18.20 6.76
CA SER A 50 23.84 19.42 7.36
C SER A 50 22.31 19.44 7.27
N LEU A 51 21.63 20.16 8.17
CA LEU A 51 20.17 20.25 8.19
C LEU A 51 19.58 20.66 6.82
N LEU A 52 20.24 21.59 6.12
CA LEU A 52 19.82 22.04 4.79
C LEU A 52 19.87 20.91 3.76
N GLN A 53 20.96 20.13 3.75
CA GLN A 53 21.12 19.00 2.83
C GLN A 53 20.16 17.85 3.18
N ALA A 54 20.00 17.53 4.48
CA ALA A 54 19.06 16.52 4.93
C ALA A 54 17.61 16.87 4.51
N THR A 55 17.23 18.15 4.64
CA THR A 55 15.92 18.65 4.20
C THR A 55 15.73 18.55 2.68
N PHE A 56 16.80 18.81 1.91
CA PHE A 56 16.77 18.65 0.45
C PHE A 56 16.53 17.18 0.07
N TYR A 57 17.33 16.24 0.62
CA TYR A 57 17.16 14.82 0.33
C TYR A 57 15.81 14.27 0.79
N TYR A 58 15.32 14.73 1.94
CA TYR A 58 13.98 14.43 2.42
C TYR A 58 12.89 14.86 1.43
N SER A 59 12.94 16.12 0.96
CA SER A 59 11.97 16.63 -0.01
C SER A 59 12.00 15.85 -1.33
N VAL A 60 13.19 15.49 -1.81
CA VAL A 60 13.33 14.67 -3.03
C VAL A 60 12.77 13.27 -2.81
N MET A 61 13.04 12.66 -1.66
CA MET A 61 12.52 11.36 -1.28
C MET A 61 10.98 11.35 -1.26
N GLU A 62 10.35 12.35 -0.64
CA GLU A 62 8.88 12.50 -0.62
C GLU A 62 8.30 12.74 -2.01
N THR A 63 8.99 13.53 -2.83
CA THR A 63 8.56 13.75 -4.23
C THR A 63 8.59 12.44 -5.03
N LEU A 64 9.65 11.64 -4.87
CA LEU A 64 9.77 10.33 -5.50
C LEU A 64 8.69 9.36 -5.02
N PHE A 65 8.38 9.38 -3.73
CA PHE A 65 7.28 8.60 -3.15
C PHE A 65 5.95 8.99 -3.79
N ALA A 66 5.61 10.28 -3.83
CA ALA A 66 4.36 10.77 -4.41
C ALA A 66 4.24 10.46 -5.91
N VAL A 67 5.32 10.62 -6.68
CA VAL A 67 5.35 10.29 -8.11
C VAL A 67 5.15 8.79 -8.32
N SER A 68 5.84 7.96 -7.55
CA SER A 68 5.70 6.50 -7.62
C SER A 68 4.26 6.07 -7.33
N ASN A 69 3.65 6.64 -6.30
CA ASN A 69 2.26 6.36 -5.92
C ASN A 69 1.25 6.74 -7.01
N LEU A 70 1.42 7.91 -7.62
CA LEU A 70 0.53 8.36 -8.68
C LEU A 70 0.63 7.46 -9.91
N ILE A 71 1.86 7.09 -10.31
CA ILE A 71 2.10 6.21 -11.46
C ILE A 71 1.56 4.80 -11.17
N SER A 72 1.87 4.24 -10.00
CA SER A 72 1.43 2.90 -9.63
C SER A 72 -0.08 2.82 -9.55
N GLY A 73 -0.76 3.87 -9.07
CA GLY A 73 -2.21 3.85 -8.97
C GLY A 73 -2.94 3.87 -10.29
N ILE A 74 -2.43 4.62 -11.26
CA ILE A 74 -2.98 4.59 -12.62
C ILE A 74 -2.75 3.20 -13.25
N LEU A 75 -1.54 2.65 -13.11
CA LEU A 75 -1.18 1.36 -13.71
C LEU A 75 -1.95 0.19 -13.08
N PHE A 76 -1.97 0.11 -11.76
CA PHE A 76 -2.63 -0.97 -11.03
C PHE A 76 -4.13 -0.84 -11.03
N GLY A 77 -4.70 0.36 -10.92
CA GLY A 77 -6.14 0.56 -11.11
C GLY A 77 -6.60 -0.02 -12.45
N ARG A 78 -5.93 0.38 -13.54
CA ARG A 78 -6.23 -0.14 -14.88
C ARG A 78 -5.99 -1.65 -15.04
N TYR A 79 -4.97 -2.18 -14.37
CA TYR A 79 -4.68 -3.62 -14.39
C TYR A 79 -5.74 -4.44 -13.62
N ILE A 80 -6.16 -3.96 -12.45
CA ILE A 80 -7.21 -4.57 -11.63
C ILE A 80 -8.53 -4.57 -12.39
N ASP A 81 -8.89 -3.44 -13.01
CA ASP A 81 -10.11 -3.34 -13.81
C ASP A 81 -10.14 -4.35 -14.96
N ARG A 82 -9.00 -4.57 -15.61
CA ARG A 82 -8.88 -5.49 -16.74
C ARG A 82 -8.87 -6.96 -16.33
N THR A 83 -8.19 -7.31 -15.23
CA THR A 83 -7.94 -8.71 -14.84
C THR A 83 -8.88 -9.21 -13.75
N ARG A 84 -9.57 -8.30 -13.05
CA ARG A 84 -10.33 -8.55 -11.82
C ARG A 84 -9.53 -9.28 -10.74
N ASN A 85 -8.21 -9.22 -10.82
CA ASN A 85 -7.32 -9.99 -9.93
C ASN A 85 -6.70 -9.10 -8.84
N LEU A 86 -7.57 -8.55 -7.99
CA LEU A 86 -7.19 -7.67 -6.88
C LEU A 86 -6.20 -8.35 -5.93
N ARG A 87 -6.37 -9.66 -5.68
CA ARG A 87 -5.52 -10.43 -4.76
C ARG A 87 -4.06 -10.48 -5.21
N PHE A 88 -3.82 -10.70 -6.51
CA PHE A 88 -2.47 -10.75 -7.06
C PHE A 88 -1.76 -9.40 -6.91
N VAL A 89 -2.44 -8.31 -7.28
CA VAL A 89 -1.87 -6.95 -7.17
C VAL A 89 -1.60 -6.58 -5.72
N PHE A 90 -2.48 -6.99 -4.81
CA PHE A 90 -2.29 -6.79 -3.37
C PHE A 90 -1.05 -7.51 -2.83
N LEU A 91 -0.87 -8.79 -3.18
CA LEU A 91 0.31 -9.58 -2.77
C LEU A 91 1.61 -9.02 -3.36
N LEU A 92 1.57 -8.60 -4.62
CA LEU A 92 2.72 -7.98 -5.28
C LEU A 92 3.14 -6.69 -4.57
N ASN A 93 2.17 -5.84 -4.20
CA ASN A 93 2.44 -4.63 -3.43
C ASN A 93 3.06 -4.94 -2.07
N LEU A 94 2.51 -5.92 -1.34
CA LEU A 94 3.05 -6.32 -0.05
C LEU A 94 4.52 -6.77 -0.17
N GLY A 95 4.85 -7.54 -1.21
CA GLY A 95 6.23 -7.95 -1.48
C GLY A 95 7.16 -6.77 -1.77
N VAL A 96 6.70 -5.81 -2.58
CA VAL A 96 7.47 -4.60 -2.91
C VAL A 96 7.73 -3.73 -1.67
N ILE A 97 6.74 -3.58 -0.78
CA ILE A 97 6.91 -2.84 0.49
C ILE A 97 7.94 -3.52 1.38
N CYS A 98 7.86 -4.85 1.53
CA CYS A 98 8.85 -5.58 2.31
C CYS A 98 10.27 -5.33 1.78
N ILE A 99 10.46 -5.35 0.46
CA ILE A 99 11.75 -5.06 -0.16
C ILE A 99 12.17 -3.60 0.08
N GLY A 100 11.25 -2.64 -0.10
CA GLY A 100 11.52 -1.21 0.11
C GLY A 100 11.93 -0.89 1.54
N ASN A 101 11.25 -1.49 2.52
CA ASN A 101 11.57 -1.33 3.94
C ASN A 101 12.90 -2.00 4.34
N LEU A 102 13.22 -3.15 3.75
CA LEU A 102 14.54 -3.77 3.93
C LEU A 102 15.66 -2.88 3.35
N MET A 103 15.44 -2.29 2.17
CA MET A 103 16.40 -1.34 1.57
C MET A 103 16.58 -0.09 2.42
N TYR A 104 15.50 0.43 3.02
CA TYR A 104 15.56 1.56 3.96
C TYR A 104 16.36 1.22 5.22
N SER A 105 16.26 -0.01 5.72
CA SER A 105 16.93 -0.44 6.96
C SER A 105 18.46 -0.58 6.81
N ILE A 106 18.98 -0.58 5.58
CA ILE A 106 20.40 -0.77 5.30
C ILE A 106 21.05 0.57 4.90
N PRO A 107 21.80 1.24 5.81
CA PRO A 107 22.42 2.54 5.57
C PRO A 107 23.70 2.45 4.73
N TRP A 108 23.68 1.77 3.58
CA TRP A 108 24.87 1.71 2.71
C TRP A 108 25.07 3.01 1.94
N HIS A 109 24.00 3.63 1.43
CA HIS A 109 24.07 4.85 0.63
C HIS A 109 22.75 5.62 0.68
N ILE A 110 22.79 6.96 0.66
CA ILE A 110 21.58 7.81 0.59
C ILE A 110 20.60 7.36 -0.52
N TRP A 111 21.10 6.94 -1.68
CA TRP A 111 20.27 6.48 -2.79
C TRP A 111 19.55 5.14 -2.52
N SER A 112 20.07 4.27 -1.64
CA SER A 112 19.36 3.03 -1.26
C SER A 112 18.10 3.35 -0.45
N VAL A 113 18.19 4.36 0.42
CA VAL A 113 17.06 4.90 1.20
C VAL A 113 16.00 5.49 0.27
N MET A 114 16.43 6.31 -0.70
CA MET A 114 15.53 6.96 -1.66
C MET A 114 14.84 5.95 -2.60
N THR A 115 15.58 4.95 -3.08
CA THR A 115 15.01 3.89 -3.93
C THR A 115 14.08 2.97 -3.13
N GLY A 116 14.41 2.65 -1.87
CA GLY A 116 13.51 1.95 -0.97
C GLY A 116 12.18 2.68 -0.79
N ARG A 117 12.21 4.00 -0.61
CA ARG A 117 10.98 4.81 -0.52
C ARG A 117 10.21 4.93 -1.82
N PHE A 118 10.90 5.03 -2.95
CA PHE A 118 10.24 4.95 -4.25
C PHE A 118 9.45 3.65 -4.41
N LEU A 119 10.01 2.52 -3.95
CA LEU A 119 9.30 1.23 -3.95
C LEU A 119 8.11 1.22 -2.99
N CYS A 120 8.23 1.78 -1.79
CA CYS A 120 7.10 1.85 -0.85
C CYS A 120 5.94 2.73 -1.39
N GLY A 121 6.24 3.78 -2.16
CA GLY A 121 5.24 4.64 -2.80
C GLY A 121 4.25 3.89 -3.70
N ILE A 122 4.64 2.73 -4.23
CA ILE A 122 3.82 1.92 -5.13
C ILE A 122 2.49 1.48 -4.47
N ASN A 123 2.43 1.39 -3.15
CA ASN A 123 1.36 0.77 -2.37
C ASN A 123 0.07 1.59 -2.17
N GLU A 124 0.15 2.92 -2.05
CA GLU A 124 -0.98 3.71 -1.53
C GLU A 124 -2.23 3.67 -2.42
N SER A 125 -2.03 3.35 -3.70
CA SER A 125 -3.08 3.29 -4.70
C SER A 125 -4.15 2.20 -4.55
N LEU A 126 -3.90 1.15 -3.75
CA LEU A 126 -4.81 0.01 -3.62
C LEU A 126 -6.03 0.27 -2.72
N GLN A 127 -6.01 1.34 -1.92
CA GLN A 127 -7.05 1.63 -0.93
C GLN A 127 -8.43 1.87 -1.57
N THR A 128 -8.45 2.41 -2.79
CA THR A 128 -9.69 2.75 -3.52
C THR A 128 -10.35 1.51 -4.12
N ALA A 129 -9.56 0.55 -4.62
CA ALA A 129 -10.07 -0.64 -5.30
C ALA A 129 -10.82 -1.61 -4.36
N VAL A 130 -10.44 -1.67 -3.07
CA VAL A 130 -11.13 -2.51 -2.08
C VAL A 130 -12.57 -2.03 -1.84
N CYS A 131 -12.82 -0.72 -1.94
CA CYS A 131 -14.12 -0.11 -1.69
C CYS A 131 -15.11 -0.24 -2.86
N ASP A 132 -14.63 -0.37 -4.10
CA ASP A 132 -15.47 -0.33 -5.31
C ASP A 132 -16.07 -1.69 -5.72
N ASP A 133 -15.53 -2.80 -5.21
CA ASP A 133 -16.01 -4.17 -5.53
C ASP A 133 -17.35 -4.54 -4.82
N LYS A 134 -18.22 -3.56 -4.55
CA LYS A 134 -19.58 -3.75 -3.98
C LYS A 134 -20.60 -4.24 -5.01
N LYS A 135 -20.27 -4.27 -6.31
CA LYS A 135 -21.22 -4.55 -7.40
C LYS A 135 -21.16 -5.98 -7.96
N THR A 136 -20.30 -6.85 -7.42
CA THR A 136 -19.88 -8.11 -8.08
C THR A 136 -20.14 -9.38 -7.27
N GLY A 137 -20.87 -9.29 -6.16
CA GLY A 137 -21.26 -10.45 -5.34
C GLY A 137 -22.45 -11.23 -5.93
N PRO A 138 -22.62 -12.51 -5.55
CA PRO A 138 -23.85 -13.25 -5.87
C PRO A 138 -25.07 -12.46 -5.37
N GLU A 139 -26.11 -12.36 -6.20
CA GLU A 139 -27.33 -11.65 -5.84
C GLU A 139 -27.89 -12.21 -4.53
N LYS A 140 -28.29 -11.31 -3.62
CA LYS A 140 -28.90 -11.71 -2.35
C LYS A 140 -30.10 -12.60 -2.71
N PRO A 141 -30.17 -13.86 -2.25
CA PRO A 141 -31.28 -14.72 -2.57
C PRO A 141 -32.58 -14.05 -2.11
N ILE A 142 -33.53 -13.89 -3.02
CA ILE A 142 -34.86 -13.35 -2.75
C ILE A 142 -35.63 -14.47 -2.02
N GLY A 143 -35.50 -14.49 -0.69
CA GLY A 143 -36.28 -15.33 0.21
C GLY A 143 -37.04 -14.41 1.14
N ASN A 144 -38.38 -14.53 1.11
CA ASN A 144 -39.33 -13.77 1.92
C ASN A 144 -38.89 -13.73 3.40
N ASP A 145 -39.01 -12.54 3.99
CA ASP A 145 -38.89 -12.30 5.42
C ASP A 145 -39.75 -13.27 6.26
#